data_AF-A0A4P9WEV0-F1
#
_entry.id   AF-A0A4P9WEV0-F1
#
_cell.length_a   1.000
_cell.length_b   1.000
_cell.length_c   1.000
_cell.angle_alpha   90.00
_cell.angle_beta   90.00
_cell.angle_gamma   90.00
#
_symmetry.space_group_name_H-M   'P 1'
#
loop_
_entity.id
_entity.type
_entity.pdbx_description
1 polymer ?
#
loop_
_entity_poly.entity_id
_entity_poly.type
_entity_poly.pdbx_seq_one_letter_code
_entity_poly.pdbx_strand_id
1 'polypeptide(L)' 'MHAATVRPIDSTSVHRLCSSQVIVDLATAVKELVENSLDAGATTVEVRLKEYGAEAIEVVDNGSGIEPENYEALGTVSSS' A
#
# COMPACT_ATOMS: atom_id res chain seq x y z
N MET A 1 -15.03 15.48 44.10
CA MET A 1 -14.11 15.31 42.96
C MET A 1 -13.94 13.82 42.71
N HIS A 2 -14.49 13.27 41.63
CA HIS A 2 -14.21 11.89 41.21
C HIS A 2 -13.10 11.95 40.17
N ALA A 3 -11.89 11.56 40.55
CA ALA A 3 -10.81 11.36 39.61
C ALA A 3 -11.10 10.09 38.81
N ALA A 4 -11.44 10.24 37.53
CA ALA A 4 -11.58 9.10 36.63
C ALA A 4 -10.22 8.41 36.50
N THR A 5 -10.13 7.17 36.98
CA THR A 5 -8.94 6.34 36.86
C THR A 5 -8.73 6.03 35.38
N VAL A 6 -7.69 6.61 34.78
CA VAL A 6 -7.29 6.32 33.40
C VAL A 6 -6.89 4.84 33.33
N ARG A 7 -7.59 4.06 32.51
CA ARG A 7 -7.26 2.65 32.26
C ARG A 7 -6.65 2.51 30.86
N PRO A 8 -5.65 1.63 30.69
CA PRO A 8 -5.15 1.31 29.36
C PRO A 8 -6.29 0.84 28.47
N ILE A 9 -6.36 1.37 27.25
CA ILE A 9 -7.28 0.89 26.22
C ILE A 9 -6.83 -0.52 25.81
N ASP A 10 -7.77 -1.43 25.63
CA ASP A 10 -7.45 -2.80 25.23
C ASP A 10 -6.75 -2.81 23.86
N SER A 11 -5.85 -3.77 23.64
CA SER A 11 -5.02 -3.86 22.43
C SER A 11 -5.85 -3.90 21.14
N THR A 12 -7.06 -4.47 21.17
CA THR A 12 -7.98 -4.52 20.03
C THR A 12 -8.55 -3.14 19.69
N SER A 13 -8.80 -2.31 20.70
CA SER A 13 -9.25 -0.94 20.52
C SER A 13 -8.10 -0.01 20.16
N VAL A 14 -6.89 -0.23 20.67
CA VAL A 14 -5.67 0.46 20.19
C VAL A 14 -5.46 0.19 18.70
N HIS A 15 -5.56 -1.07 18.28
CA HIS A 15 -5.46 -1.45 16.87
C HIS A 15 -6.51 -0.72 16.01
N ARG A 16 -7.77 -0.69 16.44
CA ARG A 16 -8.86 0.03 15.73
C ARG A 16 -8.72 1.55 15.72
N LEU A 17 -8.21 2.15 16.79
CA LEU A 17 -7.94 3.60 16.85
C LEU A 17 -6.77 3.98 15.93
N CYS A 18 -5.71 3.17 15.88
CA CYS A 18 -4.61 3.34 14.93
C CYS A 18 -5.03 3.12 13.46
N SER A 19 -6.09 2.34 13.21
CA SER A 19 -6.68 2.20 11.86
C SER A 19 -7.43 3.46 11.38
N SER A 20 -7.64 4.46 12.24
CA SER A 20 -8.41 5.68 11.91
C SER A 20 -7.58 6.79 11.24
N GLN A 21 -6.30 6.53 10.92
CA GLN A 21 -5.39 7.49 10.28
C GLN A 21 -4.62 6.90 9.07
N VAL A 22 -5.18 5.88 8.40
CA VAL A 22 -4.53 5.26 7.22
C VAL A 22 -4.86 6.04 5.94
N ILE A 23 -4.49 7.33 5.89
CA ILE A 23 -4.42 8.08 4.62
C ILE A 23 -3.01 7.98 4.00
N VAL A 24 -2.06 7.27 4.64
CA VAL A 24 -0.61 7.38 4.33
C VAL A 24 0.04 6.11 3.78
N ASP A 25 -0.72 5.13 3.28
CA ASP A 25 -0.10 3.96 2.61
C ASP A 25 -0.66 3.69 1.21
N LEU A 26 -1.96 3.94 1.00
CA LEU A 26 -2.59 3.75 -0.31
C LEU A 26 -1.94 4.62 -1.41
N ALA A 27 -1.75 5.92 -1.12
CA ALA A 27 -1.14 6.84 -2.07
C ALA A 27 0.32 6.47 -2.35
N THR A 28 1.04 5.97 -1.33
CA THR A 28 2.41 5.48 -1.47
C THR A 28 2.44 4.22 -2.33
N ALA A 29 1.59 3.23 -2.06
CA ALA A 29 1.48 2.01 -2.86
C ALA A 29 1.17 2.33 -4.34
N VAL A 30 0.22 3.25 -4.58
CA VAL A 30 -0.09 3.71 -5.95
C VAL A 30 1.11 4.42 -6.58
N LYS A 31 1.80 5.30 -5.84
CA LYS A 31 3.02 5.98 -6.31
C LYS A 31 4.07 4.97 -6.75
N GLU A 32 4.44 4.02 -5.89
CA GLU A 32 5.49 3.03 -6.19
C GLU A 32 5.12 2.14 -7.38
N LEU A 33 3.85 1.70 -7.48
CA LEU A 33 3.40 0.91 -8.63
C LEU A 33 3.44 1.72 -9.94
N VAL A 34 3.03 2.99 -9.91
CA VAL A 34 3.10 3.87 -11.08
C VAL A 34 4.55 4.19 -11.46
N GLU A 35 5.44 4.41 -10.49
CA GLU A 35 6.87 4.60 -10.74
C GLU A 35 7.49 3.36 -11.40
N ASN A 36 7.15 2.15 -10.95
CA ASN A 36 7.59 0.91 -11.60
C ASN A 36 7.11 0.83 -13.06
N SER A 37 5.86 1.21 -13.35
CA SER A 37 5.35 1.26 -14.72
C SER A 37 6.11 2.27 -15.59
N LEU A 38 6.46 3.44 -15.03
CA LEU A 38 7.24 4.47 -15.74
C LEU A 38 8.68 4.02 -16.00
N ASP A 39 9.32 3.37 -15.02
CA ASP A 39 10.66 2.79 -15.16
C ASP A 39 10.70 1.69 -16.22
N ALA A 40 9.59 0.93 -16.36
CA ALA A 40 9.38 -0.03 -17.45
C ALA A 40 9.06 0.63 -18.81
N GLY A 41 9.08 1.97 -18.90
CA GLY A 41 8.85 2.72 -20.13
C GLY A 41 7.39 2.73 -20.60
N ALA A 42 6.42 2.50 -19.71
CA ALA A 42 5.01 2.53 -20.06
C ALA A 42 4.58 3.89 -20.62
N THR A 43 3.73 3.86 -21.65
CA THR A 43 3.11 5.06 -22.24
C THR A 43 1.65 5.19 -21.86
N THR A 44 1.06 4.12 -21.33
CA THR A 44 -0.30 4.06 -20.80
C THR A 44 -0.24 3.32 -19.48
N VAL A 45 -0.82 3.94 -18.44
CA VAL A 45 -0.96 3.36 -17.11
C VAL A 45 -2.40 3.59 -16.67
N GLU A 46 -3.11 2.52 -16.36
CA GLU A 46 -4.48 2.53 -15.84
C GLU A 46 -4.46 2.17 -14.35
N VAL A 47 -5.07 3.02 -13.52
CA VAL A 47 -5.21 2.78 -12.08
C VAL A 47 -6.69 2.58 -11.76
N ARG A 48 -7.01 1.41 -11.19
CA ARG A 48 -8.37 1.08 -10.74
C ARG A 48 -8.40 0.89 -9.24
N LEU A 49 -9.42 1.46 -8.62
CA LEU A 49 -9.66 1.35 -7.19
C LEU A 49 -11.00 0.66 -6.96
N LYS A 50 -11.00 -0.38 -6.13
CA LYS A 50 -12.22 -1.03 -5.65
C LYS A 50 -12.50 -0.59 -4.21
N GLU A 51 -13.71 -0.12 -3.96
CA GLU A 51 -14.10 0.50 -2.67
C GLU A 51 -13.12 1.61 -2.25
N TYR A 52 -12.83 2.55 -3.18
CA TYR A 52 -11.85 3.63 -2.96
C TYR A 52 -10.45 3.16 -2.55
N GLY A 53 -10.08 1.92 -2.91
CA GLY A 53 -8.79 1.31 -2.57
C GLY A 53 -8.81 0.53 -1.24
N ALA A 54 -9.94 0.52 -0.52
CA ALA A 54 -10.08 -0.25 0.72
C ALA A 54 -10.15 -1.76 0.45
N GLU A 55 -10.70 -2.17 -0.70
CA GLU A 55 -10.75 -3.58 -1.09
C GLU A 55 -9.57 -3.97 -1.99
N ALA A 56 -9.28 -3.18 -3.03
CA ALA A 56 -8.19 -3.46 -3.95
C ALA A 56 -7.69 -2.21 -4.70
N ILE A 57 -6.43 -2.26 -5.11
CA ILE A 57 -5.79 -1.39 -6.09
C ILE A 57 -5.28 -2.27 -7.23
N GLU A 58 -5.54 -1.88 -8.47
CA GLU A 58 -4.97 -2.50 -9.66
C GLU A 58 -4.27 -1.42 -10.49
N VAL A 59 -3.01 -1.66 -10.87
CA VAL A 59 -2.24 -0.82 -11.78
C VAL A 59 -1.90 -1.68 -13.00
N VAL A 60 -2.36 -1.26 -14.17
CA VAL A 60 -2.15 -1.95 -15.44
C VAL A 60 -1.39 -1.04 -16.37
N ASP A 61 -0.25 -1.49 -16.86
CA ASP A 61 0.58 -0.73 -17.78
C ASP A 61 0.90 -1.52 -19.06
N ASN A 62 1.47 -0.81 -20.03
CA ASN A 62 1.97 -1.37 -21.29
C ASN A 62 3.50 -1.27 -21.41
N GLY A 63 4.22 -1.27 -20.29
CA GLY A 63 5.68 -1.23 -20.25
C GLY A 63 6.33 -2.52 -20.72
N SER A 64 7.64 -2.62 -20.53
CA SER A 64 8.45 -3.78 -20.92
C SER A 64 8.10 -5.07 -20.17
N GLY A 65 7.32 -4.98 -19.10
CA GLY A 65 7.07 -6.08 -18.18
C GLY A 65 8.30 -6.43 -17.35
N ILE A 66 8.24 -7.58 -16.68
CA ILE A 66 9.31 -8.10 -15.84
C ILE A 66 9.99 -9.25 -16.58
N GLU A 67 11.32 -9.23 -16.68
CA GLU A 67 12.06 -10.33 -17.30
C GLU A 67 11.96 -11.60 -16.42
N PRO A 68 11.84 -12.81 -17.02
CA PRO A 68 11.66 -14.05 -16.25
C PRO A 68 12.73 -14.32 -15.19
N GLU A 69 13.95 -13.83 -15.45
CA GLU A 69 15.11 -13.94 -14.55
C GLU A 69 14.92 -13.13 -13.26
N ASN A 70 14.05 -12.11 -13.27
CA ASN A 70 13.75 -11.30 -12.09
C ASN A 70 12.55 -11.81 -11.28
N TYR A 71 11.85 -12.86 -11.72
CA TYR A 71 10.67 -13.36 -11.02
C TYR A 71 10.97 -13.84 -9.59
N GLU A 72 12.15 -14.42 -9.35
CA GLU A 72 12.54 -14.86 -8.01
C GLU A 72 12.82 -13.69 -7.04
N ALA A 73 13.23 -12.54 -7.57
CA ALA A 73 13.53 -11.35 -6.77
C ALA A 73 12.28 -10.49 -6.50
N LEU A 74 11.18 -10.72 -7.22
CA LEU A 74 9.98 -9.90 -7.15
C LEU A 74 9.34 -9.98 -5.75
N GLY A 75 9.09 -8.82 -5.13
CA GLY A 75 8.45 -8.75 -3.81
C GLY A 75 9.32 -9.22 -2.65
N THR A 76 10.61 -9.50 -2.88
CA THR A 76 11.55 -9.75 -1.79
C THR A 76 11.96 -8.44 -1.14
N VAL A 77 12.04 -8.41 0.19
CA VAL A 77 12.59 -7.24 0.89
C VAL A 77 14.08 -7.23 0.58
N SER A 78 14.60 -6.12 0.02
CA SER A 78 16.03 -5.96 -0.17
C SER A 78 16.74 -6.07 1.19
N SER A 79 17.23 -7.27 1.52
CA SER A 79 18.10 -7.49 2.66
C SER A 79 19.42 -6.80 2.36
N SER A 80 19.60 -5.62 2.97
CA SER A 80 20.92 -5.01 3.12
C SER A 80 21.77 -5.81 4.09
#